data_AF-A0A285JIK8-F1
#
_entry.id   AF-A0A285JIK8-F1
#
_cell.length_a   1.000
_cell.length_b   1.000
_cell.length_c   1.000
_cell.angle_alpha   90.00
_cell.angle_beta   90.00
_cell.angle_gamma   90.00
#
_symmetry.space_group_name_H-M   'P 1'
#
loop_
_entity.id
_entity.type
_entity.pdbx_description
1 polymer ?
#
loop_
_entity_poly.entity_id
_entity_poly.type
_entity_poly.pdbx_seq_one_letter_code
_entity_poly.pdbx_strand_id
1 'polypeptide(L)'
;MNGLFSGAAARAALRSAHAALTELHDTVGVSGLPAADANPGLMAIVDQHAAGIRDSLSADVRPLTAVLLAAYAEGVRDAAFTHGWRPPVTVIDWSESDWVLCRLLAVCALAQTLTIAN
;
A
#
# COMPACT_ATOMS: atom_id res chain seq x y z
N MET A 1 35.16 6.00 -5.82
CA MET A 1 34.09 6.13 -6.83
C MET A 1 32.73 5.58 -6.36
N ASN A 2 32.37 5.69 -5.06
CA ASN A 2 31.16 5.04 -4.51
C ASN A 2 29.90 5.92 -4.40
N GLY A 3 29.97 7.23 -4.70
CA GLY A 3 28.84 8.14 -4.48
C GLY A 3 27.80 8.17 -5.61
N LEU A 4 28.23 8.03 -6.88
CA LEU A 4 27.36 8.22 -8.04
C LEU A 4 26.37 7.06 -8.26
N PHE A 5 26.83 5.82 -8.07
CA PHE A 5 25.99 4.62 -8.25
C PHE A 5 24.97 4.44 -7.12
N SER A 6 25.32 4.83 -5.89
CA SER A 6 24.40 4.80 -4.75
C SER A 6 23.21 5.76 -4.95
N GLY A 7 23.46 6.97 -5.47
CA GLY A 7 22.39 7.92 -5.77
C GLY A 7 21.51 7.51 -6.95
N ALA A 8 22.09 6.91 -8.00
CA ALA A 8 21.33 6.42 -9.15
C ALA A 8 20.39 5.26 -8.78
N ALA A 9 20.89 4.30 -8.00
CA ALA A 9 20.11 3.18 -7.48
C ALA A 9 18.96 3.66 -6.57
N ALA A 10 19.23 4.60 -5.66
CA ALA A 10 18.20 5.17 -4.78
C ALA A 10 17.08 5.86 -5.58
N ARG A 11 17.43 6.64 -6.62
CA ARG A 11 16.42 7.26 -7.50
C ARG A 11 15.63 6.24 -8.30
N ALA A 12 16.27 5.16 -8.77
CA ALA A 12 15.59 4.09 -9.48
C ALA A 12 14.59 3.36 -8.57
N ALA A 13 14.99 3.03 -7.34
CA ALA A 13 14.12 2.41 -6.34
C ALA A 13 12.91 3.30 -6.03
N LEU A 14 13.12 4.60 -5.84
CA LEU A 14 12.01 5.53 -5.59
C LEU A 14 11.02 5.61 -6.77
N ARG A 15 11.51 5.67 -8.02
CA ARG A 15 10.64 5.64 -9.20
C ARG A 15 9.85 4.33 -9.31
N SER A 16 10.51 3.20 -9.07
CA SER A 16 9.86 1.88 -9.07
C SER A 16 8.77 1.80 -8.00
N ALA A 17 9.06 2.32 -6.80
CA ALA A 17 8.11 2.34 -5.70
C ALA A 17 6.88 3.19 -6.03
N HIS A 18 7.06 4.38 -6.61
CA HIS A 18 5.93 5.19 -7.06
C HIS A 18 5.12 4.49 -8.15
N ALA A 19 5.77 3.87 -9.15
CA ALA A 19 5.05 3.12 -10.18
C ALA A 19 4.21 1.98 -9.60
N ALA A 20 4.77 1.21 -8.65
CA ALA A 20 4.05 0.12 -7.98
C ALA A 20 2.88 0.63 -7.11
N LEU A 21 3.05 1.77 -6.44
CA LEU A 21 1.96 2.40 -5.66
C LEU A 21 0.87 2.99 -6.55
N THR A 22 1.22 3.56 -7.71
CA THR A 22 0.25 3.99 -8.73
C THR A 22 -0.55 2.80 -9.25
N GLU A 23 0.10 1.71 -9.63
CA GLU A 23 -0.60 0.50 -10.08
C GLU A 23 -1.51 -0.09 -8.99
N LEU A 24 -1.05 -0.12 -7.74
CA LEU A 24 -1.89 -0.53 -6.61
C LEU A 24 -3.08 0.43 -6.41
N HIS A 25 -2.88 1.74 -6.56
CA HIS A 25 -3.98 2.70 -6.51
C HIS A 25 -4.98 2.46 -7.65
N ASP A 26 -4.52 2.27 -8.88
CA ASP A 26 -5.40 2.04 -10.05
C ASP A 26 -6.23 0.77 -9.89
N THR A 27 -5.62 -0.29 -9.33
CA THR A 27 -6.29 -1.60 -9.17
C THR A 27 -7.18 -1.69 -7.94
N VAL A 28 -6.80 -1.04 -6.83
CA VAL A 28 -7.49 -1.17 -5.53
C VAL A 28 -7.99 0.18 -5.02
N GLY A 29 -7.14 1.20 -5.04
CA GLY A 29 -7.43 2.52 -4.49
C GLY A 29 -8.60 3.26 -5.18
N VAL A 30 -8.67 3.22 -6.51
CA VAL A 30 -9.67 3.96 -7.32
C VAL A 30 -11.10 3.59 -6.91
N SER A 31 -11.37 2.30 -6.66
CA SER A 31 -12.71 1.86 -6.21
C SER A 31 -12.83 1.82 -4.69
N GLY A 32 -11.77 1.46 -3.98
CA GLY A 32 -11.83 1.22 -2.54
C GLY A 32 -11.84 2.47 -1.67
N LEU A 33 -11.14 3.53 -2.06
CA LEU A 33 -11.09 4.75 -1.27
C LEU A 33 -12.45 5.47 -1.24
N PRO A 34 -13.17 5.65 -2.37
CA PRO A 34 -14.54 6.16 -2.35
C PRO A 34 -15.50 5.24 -1.60
N ALA A 35 -15.34 3.91 -1.72
CA ALA A 35 -16.18 2.96 -1.00
C ALA A 35 -15.98 3.06 0.52
N ALA A 36 -14.74 3.26 1.00
CA ALA A 36 -14.45 3.51 2.40
C ALA A 36 -15.03 4.85 2.88
N ASP A 37 -14.91 5.92 2.09
CA ASP A 37 -15.48 7.23 2.42
C ASP A 37 -17.02 7.17 2.57
N ALA A 38 -17.69 6.38 1.73
CA ALA A 38 -19.13 6.17 1.79
C ALA A 38 -19.59 5.20 2.92
N ASN A 39 -18.68 4.46 3.55
CA ASN A 39 -19.00 3.44 4.55
C ASN A 39 -18.07 3.53 5.78
N PRO A 40 -18.53 4.15 6.88
CA PRO A 40 -17.73 4.31 8.10
C PRO A 40 -17.20 3.00 8.70
N GLY A 41 -17.92 1.89 8.52
CA GLY A 41 -17.45 0.57 8.99
C GLY A 41 -16.24 0.08 8.21
N LEU A 42 -16.25 0.24 6.89
CA LEU A 42 -15.10 -0.06 6.03
C LEU A 42 -13.95 0.91 6.31
N MET A 43 -14.22 2.20 6.48
CA MET A 43 -13.20 3.19 6.84
C MET A 43 -12.46 2.79 8.12
N ALA A 44 -13.20 2.41 9.17
CA ALA A 44 -12.62 1.98 10.44
C ALA A 44 -11.70 0.76 10.28
N ILE A 45 -12.08 -0.22 9.44
CA ILE A 45 -11.25 -1.37 9.11
C ILE A 45 -9.96 -0.90 8.41
N VAL A 46 -10.08 -0.07 7.37
CA VAL A 46 -8.92 0.48 6.63
C VAL A 46 -7.98 1.24 7.57
N ASP A 47 -8.50 2.06 8.48
CA ASP A 47 -7.71 2.79 9.47
C ASP A 47 -6.98 1.85 10.43
N GLN A 48 -7.65 0.78 10.91
CA GLN A 48 -7.01 -0.24 11.73
C GLN A 48 -5.86 -0.93 10.99
N HIS A 49 -6.07 -1.29 9.72
CA HIS A 49 -5.01 -1.83 8.89
C HIS A 49 -3.87 -0.82 8.71
N ALA A 50 -4.17 0.45 8.45
CA ALA A 50 -3.16 1.49 8.29
C ALA A 50 -2.31 1.67 9.55
N ALA A 51 -2.92 1.64 10.74
CA ALA A 51 -2.22 1.61 12.02
C ALA A 51 -1.30 0.38 12.11
N GLY A 52 -1.84 -0.82 11.86
CA GLY A 52 -1.04 -2.04 11.91
C GLY A 52 0.08 -2.10 10.86
N ILE A 53 -0.02 -1.41 9.72
CA ILE A 53 1.06 -1.29 8.73
C ILE A 53 2.16 -0.40 9.29
N ARG A 54 1.81 0.75 9.87
CA ARG A 54 2.77 1.65 10.52
C ARG A 54 3.51 0.91 11.63
N ASP A 55 2.80 0.15 12.45
CA ASP A 55 3.43 -0.67 13.51
C ASP A 55 4.39 -1.73 12.93
N SER A 56 3.99 -2.41 11.84
CA SER A 56 4.84 -3.42 11.19
C SER A 56 6.10 -2.83 10.56
N LEU A 57 6.03 -1.59 10.07
CA LEU A 57 7.14 -0.88 9.42
C LEU A 57 7.95 -0.03 10.41
N SER A 58 7.47 0.13 11.64
CA SER A 58 8.12 0.88 12.70
C SER A 58 9.26 0.06 13.32
N ALA A 59 10.37 -0.06 12.60
CA ALA A 59 11.61 -0.62 13.13
C ALA A 59 12.50 0.45 13.81
N ASP A 60 12.27 1.75 13.56
CA ASP A 60 13.06 2.90 14.03
C ASP A 60 12.22 4.20 13.99
N VAL A 61 12.79 5.34 14.41
CA VAL A 61 12.24 6.72 14.24
C VAL A 61 12.23 7.19 12.76
N ARG A 62 12.46 6.30 11.79
CA ARG A 62 12.54 6.69 10.37
C ARG A 62 11.14 6.95 9.80
N PRO A 63 10.96 8.01 9.01
CA PRO A 63 9.66 8.30 8.41
C PRO A 63 9.25 7.20 7.45
N LEU A 64 7.94 6.98 7.35
CA LEU A 64 7.34 6.14 6.32
C LEU A 64 7.70 6.69 4.94
N THR A 65 8.10 5.81 4.01
CA THR A 65 8.49 6.21 2.64
C THR A 65 7.74 5.40 1.60
N ALA A 66 7.67 5.92 0.37
CA ALA A 66 7.08 5.21 -0.76
C ALA A 66 7.74 3.85 -1.00
N VAL A 67 9.06 3.74 -0.82
CA VAL A 67 9.80 2.48 -0.97
C VAL A 67 9.38 1.45 0.05
N LEU A 68 9.22 1.85 1.33
CA LEU A 68 8.75 0.95 2.39
C LEU A 68 7.32 0.47 2.13
N LEU A 69 6.43 1.37 1.70
CA LEU A 69 5.04 1.01 1.40
C LEU A 69 4.91 0.08 0.19
N ALA A 70 5.67 0.33 -0.88
CA ALA A 70 5.68 -0.53 -2.06
C ALA A 70 6.18 -1.94 -1.72
N ALA A 71 7.30 -2.04 -1.01
CA ALA A 71 7.84 -3.32 -0.56
C ALA A 71 6.89 -4.05 0.41
N TYR A 72 6.20 -3.32 1.28
CA TYR A 72 5.20 -3.90 2.17
C TYR A 72 4.02 -4.49 1.39
N ALA A 73 3.48 -3.77 0.40
CA ALA A 73 2.38 -4.26 -0.42
C ALA A 73 2.77 -5.50 -1.25
N GLU A 74 3.98 -5.53 -1.80
CA GLU A 74 4.54 -6.70 -2.49
C GLU A 74 4.63 -7.89 -1.52
N GLY A 75 5.21 -7.72 -0.35
CA GLY A 75 5.31 -8.78 0.66
C GLY A 75 3.95 -9.32 1.14
N VAL A 76 2.94 -8.44 1.27
CA VAL A 76 1.56 -8.87 1.57
C VAL A 76 0.99 -9.73 0.46
N ARG A 77 1.15 -9.32 -0.81
CA ARG A 77 0.65 -10.07 -1.97
C ARG A 77 1.35 -11.41 -2.10
N ASP A 78 2.68 -11.44 -1.97
CA ASP A 78 3.47 -12.67 -2.06
C ASP A 78 3.06 -13.68 -0.99
N ALA A 79 3.00 -13.25 0.27
CA ALA A 79 2.57 -14.09 1.37
C ALA A 79 1.14 -14.61 1.14
N ALA A 80 0.21 -13.74 0.74
CA ALA A 80 -1.17 -14.13 0.45
C ALA A 80 -1.25 -15.13 -0.72
N PHE A 81 -0.47 -14.90 -1.79
CA PHE A 81 -0.42 -15.78 -2.96
C PHE A 81 0.09 -17.18 -2.60
N THR A 82 1.12 -17.27 -1.76
CA THR A 82 1.63 -18.53 -1.19
C THR A 82 0.55 -19.29 -0.40
N HIS A 83 -0.37 -18.57 0.25
CA HIS A 83 -1.49 -19.14 1.01
C HIS A 83 -2.77 -19.31 0.20
N GLY A 84 -2.70 -19.22 -1.14
CA GLY A 84 -3.82 -19.51 -2.03
C GLY A 84 -4.73 -18.33 -2.35
N TRP A 85 -4.48 -17.14 -1.79
CA TRP A 85 -5.22 -15.94 -2.18
C TRP A 85 -4.92 -15.58 -3.64
N ARG A 86 -5.91 -15.04 -4.34
CA ARG A 86 -5.78 -14.54 -5.71
C ARG A 86 -6.46 -13.18 -5.80
N PRO A 87 -5.86 -12.21 -6.52
CA PRO A 87 -6.48 -10.92 -6.70
C PRO A 87 -7.82 -11.06 -7.45
N PRO A 88 -8.83 -10.24 -7.12
CA PRO A 88 -10.07 -10.17 -7.89
C PRO A 88 -9.78 -9.87 -9.36
N VAL A 89 -10.45 -10.61 -10.25
CA VAL A 89 -10.40 -10.39 -11.71
C VAL A 89 -11.63 -9.63 -12.22
N THR A 90 -12.58 -9.35 -11.33
CA THR A 90 -13.82 -8.61 -11.58
C THR A 90 -13.87 -7.36 -10.71
N VAL A 91 -14.95 -6.58 -10.82
CA VAL A 91 -15.23 -5.49 -9.89
C VAL A 91 -15.18 -6.01 -8.45
N ILE A 92 -14.50 -5.27 -7.58
CA ILE A 92 -14.36 -5.58 -6.17
C ILE A 92 -15.64 -5.22 -5.43
N ASP A 93 -16.22 -6.18 -4.71
CA ASP A 93 -17.28 -5.91 -3.75
C ASP A 93 -16.65 -5.49 -2.41
N TRP A 94 -16.77 -4.20 -2.10
CA TRP A 94 -16.25 -3.61 -0.87
C TRP A 94 -17.10 -3.90 0.38
N SER A 95 -18.29 -4.51 0.22
CA SER A 95 -19.11 -4.96 1.35
C SER A 95 -18.66 -6.31 1.93
N GLU A 96 -18.00 -7.15 1.13
CA GLU A 96 -17.48 -8.47 1.51
C GLU A 96 -15.95 -8.57 1.34
N SER A 97 -15.24 -7.43 1.38
CA SER A 97 -13.80 -7.41 1.10
C SER A 97 -12.97 -8.18 2.12
N ASP A 98 -12.07 -9.01 1.60
CA ASP A 98 -11.17 -9.79 2.42
C ASP A 98 -10.07 -8.95 3.07
N TRP A 99 -9.43 -9.52 4.08
CA TRP A 99 -8.35 -8.90 4.84
C TRP A 99 -7.18 -8.41 3.95
N VAL A 100 -6.83 -9.13 2.88
CA VAL A 100 -5.73 -8.75 1.98
C VAL A 100 -6.10 -7.50 1.20
N LEU A 101 -7.31 -7.44 0.64
CA LEU A 101 -7.82 -6.25 -0.05
C LEU A 101 -7.89 -5.04 0.87
N CYS A 102 -8.41 -5.20 2.09
CA CYS A 102 -8.44 -4.12 3.08
C CYS A 102 -7.02 -3.67 3.49
N ARG A 103 -6.06 -4.60 3.61
CA ARG A 103 -4.65 -4.27 3.89
C ARG A 103 -4.00 -3.50 2.73
N LEU A 104 -4.27 -3.90 1.49
CA LEU A 104 -3.76 -3.22 0.30
C LEU A 104 -4.40 -1.84 0.09
N LEU A 105 -5.70 -1.70 0.38
CA LEU A 105 -6.39 -0.42 0.39
C LEU A 105 -5.81 0.53 1.45
N ALA A 106 -5.46 0.01 2.63
CA ALA A 106 -4.77 0.78 3.65
C ALA A 106 -3.38 1.28 3.20
N VAL A 107 -2.66 0.51 2.36
CA VAL A 107 -1.42 1.02 1.72
C VAL A 107 -1.74 2.21 0.79
N CYS A 108 -2.81 2.15 -0.01
CA CYS A 108 -3.24 3.30 -0.83
C CYS A 108 -3.55 4.54 0.03
N ALA A 109 -4.27 4.36 1.13
CA ALA A 109 -4.58 5.45 2.07
C ALA A 109 -3.31 6.08 2.64
N LEU A 110 -2.35 5.26 3.08
CA LEU A 110 -1.04 5.73 3.55
C LEU A 110 -0.24 6.45 2.47
N ALA A 111 -0.23 5.92 1.24
CA ALA A 111 0.49 6.53 0.12
C ALA A 111 -0.02 7.94 -0.19
N GLN A 112 -1.32 8.19 -0.13
CA GLN A 112 -1.89 9.55 -0.31
C GLN A 112 -1.36 10.54 0.73
N THR A 113 -1.14 10.09 1.98
CA THR A 113 -0.58 10.96 3.02
C THR A 113 0.88 11.37 2.73
N LEU A 114 1.64 10.54 2.00
CA LEU A 114 3.01 10.88 1.59
C LEU A 114 3.02 11.94 0.49
N THR A 115 2.02 11.94 -0.40
CA THR A 115 1.86 12.95 -1.46
C THR A 115 1.40 14.29 -0.90
N ILE A 116 0.50 14.29 0.09
CA ILE A 116 0.00 15.51 0.74
C ILE A 116 1.08 16.18 1.60
N ALA A 117 2.03 15.41 2.13
CA ALA A 117 3.11 15.90 2.98
C ALA A 117 4.32 16.48 2.22
N ASN A 118 4.27 16.57 0.89
CA ASN A 118 5.39 16.94 0.01
C ASN A 118 5.00 18.11 -0.91
#